data_AF-A0A7C3QFK2-F1
#
_entry.id   AF-A0A7C3QFK2-F1
#
_cell.length_a   1.000
_cell.length_b   1.000
_cell.length_c   1.000
_cell.angle_alpha   90.00
_cell.angle_beta   90.00
_cell.angle_gamma   90.00
#
_symmetry.space_group_name_H-M   'P 1'
#
loop_
_entity.id
_entity.type
_entity.pdbx_description
1 polymer ?
#
loop_
_entity_poly.entity_id
_entity_poly.type
_entity_poly.pdbx_seq_one_letter_code
_entity_poly.pdbx_strand_id
1 'polypeptide(L)' 'IRIDGERPFITDEQNIILDCTFESIPDPTQLAQAIRAQPGVVEHGLFLGLATDVILATPDGVEWLRK' A
#
# COMPACT_ATOMS: atom_id res chain seq x y z
N ILE A 1 2.62 -2.51 -13.98
CA ILE A 1 2.80 -3.90 -13.47
C ILE A 1 4.18 -3.96 -12.87
N ARG A 2 4.32 -4.54 -11.67
CA ARG A 2 5.61 -4.74 -11.03
C ARG A 2 6.42 -5.80 -11.75
N ILE A 3 7.68 -5.50 -12.06
CA ILE A 3 8.60 -6.38 -12.78
C ILE A 3 9.75 -6.78 -11.86
N ASP A 4 10.14 -8.05 -11.92
CA ASP A 4 11.34 -8.61 -11.32
C ASP A 4 12.24 -9.17 -12.44
N GLY A 5 13.32 -8.45 -12.73
CA GLY A 5 14.17 -8.69 -13.91
C GLY A 5 13.41 -8.49 -15.22
N GLU A 6 13.12 -9.59 -15.92
CA GLU A 6 12.40 -9.60 -17.21
C GLU A 6 10.96 -10.14 -17.10
N ARG A 7 10.50 -10.49 -15.88
CA ARG A 7 9.19 -11.14 -15.67
C ARG A 7 8.32 -10.36 -14.67
N PRO A 8 6.99 -10.50 -14.71
CA PRO A 8 6.14 -9.96 -13.66
C PRO A 8 6.54 -10.50 -12.29
N PHE A 9 6.57 -9.64 -11.29
CA PHE A 9 6.69 -10.07 -9.90
C PHE A 9 5.42 -10.84 -9.52
N ILE A 10 5.61 -12.01 -8.89
CA ILE A 10 4.53 -12.88 -8.43
C ILE A 10 4.58 -12.91 -6.90
N THR A 11 3.45 -12.61 -6.25
CA THR A 11 3.33 -12.69 -4.79
C THR A 11 3.35 -14.15 -4.31
N ASP A 12 3.53 -14.35 -3.00
CA ASP A 12 3.42 -15.68 -2.39
C ASP A 12 2.08 -16.37 -2.71
N GLU A 13 0.98 -15.60 -2.73
CA GLU A 13 -0.36 -16.07 -3.13
C GLU A 13 -0.60 -16.13 -4.65
N GLN A 14 0.46 -16.16 -5.46
CA GLN A 14 0.42 -16.31 -6.93
C GLN A 14 -0.32 -15.21 -7.70
N ASN A 15 -0.34 -13.98 -7.21
CA ASN A 15 -0.94 -12.82 -7.87
C ASN A 15 0.12 -11.89 -8.47
N ILE A 16 -0.29 -11.04 -9.42
CA ILE A 16 0.52 -9.92 -9.92
C ILE A 16 0.26 -8.66 -9.11
N ILE A 17 1.24 -7.74 -9.09
CA ILE A 17 1.08 -6.41 -8.49
C ILE A 17 0.96 -5.35 -9.60
N LEU A 18 -0.08 -4.53 -9.52
CA LEU A 18 -0.20 -3.30 -10.30
C LEU A 18 0.22 -2.11 -9.43
N ASP A 19 1.44 -1.61 -9.65
CA ASP A 19 1.88 -0.35 -9.05
C ASP A 19 1.15 0.83 -9.71
N CYS A 20 0.33 1.54 -8.92
CA CYS A 20 -0.41 2.73 -9.34
C CYS A 20 0.20 3.98 -8.68
N THR A 21 0.70 4.90 -9.50
CA THR A 21 1.22 6.19 -9.02
C THR A 21 0.14 7.25 -9.12
N PHE A 22 -0.07 7.96 -8.02
CA PHE A 22 -0.98 9.11 -7.95
C PHE A 22 -0.17 10.33 -7.47
N GLU A 23 -0.52 11.52 -7.96
CA GLU A 23 0.05 12.77 -7.43
C GLU A 23 -0.39 13.01 -5.99
N SER A 24 -1.65 12.70 -5.67
CA SER A 24 -2.19 12.70 -4.31
C SER A 24 -3.36 11.72 -4.19
N ILE A 25 -3.68 11.33 -2.96
CA ILE A 25 -4.85 10.50 -2.63
C ILE A 25 -5.69 11.28 -1.61
N PRO A 26 -6.63 12.14 -2.05
CA PRO A 26 -7.36 13.05 -1.16
C PRO A 26 -8.35 12.32 -0.24
N ASP A 27 -8.95 11.22 -0.72
CA ASP A 27 -9.80 10.34 0.08
C ASP A 27 -9.34 8.89 -0.06
N PRO A 28 -8.41 8.44 0.82
CA PRO A 28 -7.92 7.07 0.81
C PRO A 28 -9.01 6.03 1.08
N THR A 29 -10.03 6.38 1.88
CA THR A 29 -11.11 5.45 2.25
C THR A 29 -12.00 5.15 1.05
N GLN A 30 -12.41 6.20 0.33
CA GLN A 30 -13.19 6.04 -0.89
C GLN A 30 -12.39 5.28 -1.96
N LEU A 31 -11.11 5.60 -2.13
CA LEU A 31 -10.25 4.91 -3.09
C LEU A 31 -10.11 3.41 -2.76
N ALA A 32 -9.87 3.08 -1.49
CA ALA A 32 -9.79 1.70 -1.01
C ALA A 32 -11.06 0.90 -1.34
N GLN A 33 -12.24 1.47 -1.06
CA GLN A 33 -13.52 0.84 -1.38
C GLN A 33 -13.71 0.64 -2.89
N ALA A 34 -13.36 1.64 -3.70
CA ALA A 34 -13.46 1.56 -5.16
C ALA A 34 -12.53 0.48 -5.75
N ILE A 35 -11.28 0.40 -5.28
CA ILE A 35 -10.32 -0.62 -5.71
C ILE A 35 -10.82 -2.02 -5.32
N ARG A 36 -11.27 -2.20 -4.07
CA ARG A 36 -11.78 -3.48 -3.57
C ARG A 36 -13.02 -3.97 -4.34
N ALA A 37 -13.85 -3.06 -4.85
CA ALA A 37 -15.04 -3.41 -5.61
C ALA A 37 -14.74 -3.90 -7.04
N GLN A 38 -13.51 -3.71 -7.54
CA GLN A 38 -13.16 -4.06 -8.92
C GLN A 38 -12.92 -5.56 -9.08
N PRO A 39 -13.62 -6.26 -10.00
CA PRO A 39 -13.37 -7.66 -10.27
C PRO A 39 -11.91 -7.92 -10.69
N GLY A 40 -11.31 -8.97 -10.14
CA GLY A 40 -9.91 -9.33 -10.37
C GLY A 40 -8.91 -8.62 -9.44
N VAL A 41 -9.35 -7.65 -8.64
CA VAL A 41 -8.55 -7.15 -7.51
C VAL A 41 -8.67 -8.13 -6.36
N VAL A 42 -7.52 -8.56 -5.84
CA VAL A 42 -7.45 -9.41 -4.65
C VAL A 42 -7.40 -8.55 -3.38
N GLU A 43 -6.49 -7.58 -3.34
CA GLU A 43 -6.33 -6.62 -2.25
C GLU A 43 -5.55 -5.37 -2.72
N HIS A 44 -5.39 -4.39 -1.84
CA HIS A 44 -4.64 -3.15 -2.06
C HIS A 44 -3.71 -2.79 -0.89
N GLY A 45 -2.73 -1.92 -1.15
CA GLY A 45 -1.74 -1.49 -0.16
C GLY A 45 -2.18 -0.40 0.83
N LEU A 46 -3.47 -0.04 0.91
CA LEU A 46 -3.96 1.01 1.82
C LEU A 46 -4.31 0.41 3.20
N PHE A 47 -3.42 0.61 4.19
CA PHE A 47 -3.59 0.13 5.58
C PHE A 47 -4.29 1.20 6.46
N LEU A 48 -5.55 1.49 6.17
CA LEU A 48 -6.29 2.58 6.81
C LEU A 48 -6.79 2.19 8.21
N GLY A 49 -6.50 3.03 9.21
CA GLY A 49 -7.01 2.84 10.58
C GLY A 49 -6.36 1.69 11.36
N LEU A 50 -5.35 1.03 10.81
CA LEU A 50 -4.70 -0.15 11.40
C LEU A 50 -3.50 0.19 12.29
N ALA A 51 -2.68 1.16 11.90
CA ALA A 51 -1.49 1.55 12.67
C ALA A 51 -1.88 2.29 13.96
N THR A 52 -1.41 1.81 15.11
CA THR A 52 -1.56 2.44 16.44
C THR A 52 -0.32 3.24 16.84
N ASP A 53 0.84 2.82 16.35
CA ASP A 53 2.15 3.34 16.71
C ASP A 53 3.01 3.45 15.45
N VAL A 54 3.82 4.52 15.36
CA VAL A 54 4.86 4.70 14.34
C VAL A 54 6.17 4.99 15.05
N ILE A 55 7.16 4.13 14.84
CA ILE A 55 8.54 4.33 15.30
C ILE A 55 9.32 4.93 14.14
N LEU A 56 9.59 6.23 14.20
CA LEU A 56 10.21 7.00 13.13
C LEU A 56 11.69 7.25 13.46
N ALA A 57 12.58 6.76 12.60
CA ALA A 57 13.99 7.09 12.66
C ALA A 57 14.25 8.40 11.90
N THR A 58 14.77 9.41 12.60
CA THR A 58 15.18 10.72 12.06
C THR A 58 16.69 10.91 12.25
N PRO A 59 17.32 11.90 11.58
CA PRO A 59 18.72 12.23 11.82
C PRO A 59 19.03 12.59 13.29
N ASP A 60 18.04 13.06 14.04
CA ASP A 60 18.18 13.50 15.43
C ASP A 60 17.90 12.38 16.45
N GLY A 61 17.37 11.23 16.01
CA GLY A 61 17.10 10.08 16.87
C GLY A 61 15.87 9.27 16.47
N VAL A 62 15.26 8.59 17.44
CA VAL A 62 14.04 7.80 17.23
C VAL A 62 12.87 8.49 17.90
N GLU A 63 11.82 8.77 17.12
CA GLU A 63 10.55 9.29 17.59
C GLU A 63 9.51 8.17 17.65
N TRP A 64 8.68 8.16 18.70
CA TRP A 64 7.57 7.24 18.84
C TRP A 64 6.26 8.01 18.81
N LEU A 65 5.59 7.97 17.66
CA LEU A 65 4.28 8.59 17.46
C LEU A 65 3.19 7.56 17.81
N ARG A 66 2.19 7.97 18.58
CA ARG A 66 1.04 7.13 18.95
C ARG A 66 -0.25 7.84 18.57
N LYS A 67 -1.23 7.06 18.15
CA LYS A 67 -2.57 7.54 17.85
C LYS A 67 -3.36 7.90 19.12
#